data_AF-A0A254RDA2-F1
#
_entry.id   AF-A0A254RDA2-F1
#
_cell.length_a   1.000
_cell.length_b   1.000
_cell.length_c   1.000
_cell.angle_alpha   90.00
_cell.angle_beta   90.00
_cell.angle_gamma   90.00
#
_symmetry.space_group_name_H-M   'P 1'
#
loop_
_entity.id
_entity.type
_entity.pdbx_description
1 polymer ?
#
loop_
_entity_poly.entity_id
_entity_poly.type
_entity_poly.pdbx_seq_one_letter_code
_entity_poly.pdbx_strand_id
1 'polypeptide(L)'
;MEPNTMVTLAKMGAAAALGIAAMGSALGCGTAGMSAITMWKKAYAQGKSALFTLLVFVGAPISQTIYGMLLMNFILSKAAESGFTNWGGCLGAGIFGGLGMMASAWYQGKSAAVACDALGETGKGMVNYLMVLGIVETVALFVLVFSMMVL
;
A
#
# COMPACT_ATOMS: atom_id res chain seq x y z
N MET A 1 -14.07 2.52 -30.89
CA MET A 1 -14.68 1.80 -29.76
C MET A 1 -15.84 2.64 -29.27
N GLU A 2 -16.98 2.05 -28.89
CA GLU A 2 -18.13 2.84 -28.43
C GLU A 2 -17.79 3.64 -27.15
N PRO A 3 -18.31 4.88 -26.99
CA PRO A 3 -18.02 5.71 -25.82
C PRO A 3 -18.26 5.01 -24.48
N ASN A 4 -19.37 4.26 -24.37
CA ASN A 4 -19.71 3.51 -23.17
C ASN A 4 -18.67 2.42 -22.84
N THR A 5 -18.16 1.71 -23.85
CA THR A 5 -17.13 0.68 -23.66
C THR A 5 -15.84 1.29 -23.13
N MET A 6 -15.42 2.43 -23.69
CA MET A 6 -14.20 3.13 -23.25
C MET A 6 -14.29 3.53 -21.77
N VAL A 7 -15.42 4.10 -21.35
CA VAL A 7 -15.66 4.47 -19.95
C VAL A 7 -15.66 3.25 -19.04
N THR A 8 -16.27 2.13 -19.45
CA THR A 8 -16.27 0.89 -18.66
C THR A 8 -14.86 0.34 -18.46
N LEU A 9 -14.01 0.35 -19.50
CA LEU A 9 -12.63 -0.09 -19.39
C LEU A 9 -11.80 0.82 -18.47
N ALA A 10 -12.03 2.14 -18.50
CA ALA A 10 -11.40 3.06 -17.56
C ALA A 10 -11.83 2.79 -16.11
N LYS A 11 -13.12 2.54 -15.87
CA LYS A 11 -13.64 2.15 -14.54
C LYS A 11 -13.04 0.85 -14.04
N MET A 12 -12.77 -0.11 -14.92
CA MET A 12 -12.04 -1.33 -14.57
C MET A 12 -10.60 -1.00 -14.14
N GLY A 13 -9.92 -0.06 -14.80
CA GLY A 13 -8.64 0.50 -14.34
C GLY A 13 -8.73 1.10 -12.94
N ALA A 14 -9.77 1.90 -12.68
CA ALA A 14 -9.99 2.48 -11.35
C ALA A 14 -10.17 1.41 -10.27
N ALA A 15 -10.96 0.37 -10.54
CA ALA A 15 -11.13 -0.76 -9.63
C ALA A 15 -9.82 -1.55 -9.41
N ALA A 16 -9.02 -1.73 -10.47
CA ALA A 16 -7.71 -2.38 -10.39
C ALA A 16 -6.73 -1.58 -9.51
N ALA A 17 -6.70 -0.25 -9.64
CA ALA A 17 -5.84 0.62 -8.83
C ALA A 17 -6.06 0.41 -7.33
N LEU A 18 -7.33 0.48 -6.89
CA LEU A 18 -7.68 0.28 -5.49
C LEU A 18 -7.49 -1.18 -5.06
N GLY A 19 -8.05 -2.13 -5.82
CA GLY A 19 -8.10 -3.54 -5.41
C GLY A 19 -6.72 -4.17 -5.28
N ILE A 20 -5.82 -3.90 -6.23
CA ILE A 20 -4.47 -4.46 -6.23
C ILE A 20 -3.63 -3.80 -5.13
N ALA A 21 -3.72 -2.48 -4.96
CA ALA A 21 -3.01 -1.79 -3.88
C ALA A 21 -3.48 -2.25 -2.49
N ALA A 22 -4.80 -2.40 -2.30
CA ALA A 22 -5.39 -2.91 -1.07
C ALA A 22 -4.95 -4.34 -0.74
N MET A 23 -4.81 -5.19 -1.76
CA MET A 23 -4.27 -6.54 -1.59
C MET A 23 -2.83 -6.50 -1.05
N GLY A 24 -2.00 -5.59 -1.56
CA GLY A 24 -0.65 -5.38 -1.00
C GLY A 24 -0.66 -4.91 0.45
N SER A 25 -1.54 -3.94 0.79
CA SER A 25 -1.72 -3.50 2.17
C SER A 25 -2.13 -4.65 3.09
N ALA A 26 -3.08 -5.49 2.66
CA ALA A 26 -3.51 -6.65 3.44
C ALA A 26 -2.36 -7.65 3.67
N LEU A 27 -1.57 -7.95 2.63
CA LEU A 27 -0.39 -8.81 2.74
C LEU A 27 0.66 -8.20 3.68
N GLY A 28 0.91 -6.89 3.55
CA GLY A 28 1.90 -6.17 4.35
C GLY A 28 1.51 -6.09 5.83
N CYS A 29 0.31 -5.58 6.12
CA CYS A 29 -0.23 -5.48 7.47
C CYS A 29 -0.34 -6.85 8.14
N GLY A 30 -0.79 -7.88 7.40
CA GLY A 30 -0.85 -9.24 7.90
C GLY A 30 0.54 -9.77 8.30
N THR A 31 1.54 -9.56 7.44
CA THR A 31 2.94 -9.98 7.70
C THR A 31 3.51 -9.30 8.95
N ALA A 32 3.36 -7.98 9.06
CA ALA A 32 3.81 -7.22 10.22
C ALA A 32 3.05 -7.59 11.50
N GLY A 33 1.73 -7.79 11.39
CA GLY A 33 0.85 -8.16 12.50
C GLY A 33 1.20 -9.51 13.13
N MET A 34 1.54 -10.52 12.30
CA MET A 34 2.00 -11.81 12.81
C MET A 34 3.25 -11.69 13.69
N SER A 35 4.19 -10.82 13.32
CA SER A 35 5.38 -10.54 14.14
C SER A 35 5.04 -9.77 15.42
N ALA A 36 4.21 -8.72 15.34
CA ALA A 36 3.76 -7.97 16.51
C ALA A 36 3.07 -8.85 17.56
N ILE A 37 2.15 -9.74 17.12
CA ILE A 37 1.48 -10.71 17.99
C ILE A 37 2.50 -11.64 18.67
N THR A 38 3.50 -12.10 17.93
CA THR A 38 4.57 -12.95 18.47
C THR A 38 5.37 -12.23 19.56
N MET A 39 5.71 -10.96 19.35
CA MET A 39 6.44 -10.17 20.33
C MET A 39 5.62 -9.85 21.57
N TRP A 40 4.32 -9.57 21.43
CA TRP A 40 3.43 -9.42 22.57
C TRP A 40 3.29 -10.71 23.37
N LYS A 41 3.09 -11.86 22.69
CA LYS A 41 3.07 -13.17 23.34
C LYS A 41 4.35 -13.41 24.16
N LYS A 42 5.53 -13.10 23.60
CA LYS A 42 6.82 -13.23 24.29
C LYS A 42 6.92 -12.32 25.51
N ALA A 43 6.47 -11.06 25.39
CA ALA A 43 6.44 -10.12 26.51
C ALA A 43 5.56 -10.63 27.67
N TYR A 44 4.33 -11.07 27.36
CA TYR A 44 3.40 -11.61 28.35
C TYR A 44 3.95 -12.86 29.04
N ALA A 45 4.56 -13.78 28.30
CA ALA A 45 5.17 -14.98 28.87
C ALA A 45 6.33 -14.67 29.83
N GLN A 46 6.99 -13.51 29.67
CA GLN A 46 8.06 -13.05 30.55
C GLN A 46 7.59 -12.11 31.67
N GLY A 47 6.27 -11.90 31.82
CA GLY A 47 5.71 -10.94 32.78
C GLY A 47 6.06 -9.47 32.47
N LYS A 48 6.43 -9.16 31.23
CA LYS A 48 6.74 -7.80 30.77
C LYS A 48 5.51 -7.15 30.12
N SER A 49 5.48 -5.82 30.10
CA SER A 49 4.45 -5.07 29.38
C SER A 49 4.59 -5.23 27.86
N ALA A 50 3.45 -5.35 27.17
CA ALA A 50 3.41 -5.40 25.72
C ALA A 50 3.58 -3.99 25.12
N LEU A 51 4.48 -3.87 24.15
CA LEU A 51 4.74 -2.59 23.50
C LEU A 51 3.68 -2.29 22.44
N PHE A 52 2.73 -1.41 22.75
CA PHE A 52 1.69 -1.00 21.80
C PHE A 52 2.25 -0.30 20.56
N THR A 53 3.45 0.31 20.68
CA THR A 53 4.17 0.98 19.58
C THR A 53 4.44 0.06 18.38
N LEU A 54 4.43 -1.27 18.55
CA LEU A 54 4.56 -2.21 17.42
C LEU A 54 3.46 -2.03 16.36
N LEU A 55 2.29 -1.52 16.73
CA LEU A 55 1.20 -1.24 15.78
C LEU A 55 1.53 -0.18 14.73
N VAL A 56 2.49 0.71 15.01
CA VAL A 56 2.95 1.68 14.00
C VAL A 56 3.53 0.96 12.78
N PHE A 57 4.26 -0.15 12.99
CA PHE A 57 4.78 -0.97 11.91
C PHE A 57 3.70 -1.78 11.21
N VAL A 58 2.72 -2.28 11.97
CA VAL A 58 1.57 -3.02 11.41
C VAL A 58 0.72 -2.14 10.51
N GLY A 59 0.52 -0.88 10.89
CA GLY A 59 -0.29 0.08 10.14
C GLY A 59 0.42 0.72 8.95
N ALA A 60 1.75 0.71 8.89
CA ALA A 60 2.50 1.37 7.83
C ALA A 60 2.07 0.97 6.39
N PRO A 61 1.83 -0.31 6.07
CA PRO A 61 1.41 -0.72 4.73
C PRO A 61 0.00 -0.28 4.31
N ILE A 62 -0.80 0.34 5.18
CA ILE A 62 -2.14 0.84 4.82
C ILE A 62 -2.06 2.01 3.82
N SER A 63 -0.94 2.76 3.81
CA SER A 63 -0.77 3.93 2.94
C SER A 63 -0.99 3.59 1.46
N GLN A 64 -0.62 2.40 1.01
CA GLN A 64 -0.83 1.99 -0.40
C GLN A 64 -2.31 1.81 -0.77
N THR A 65 -3.18 1.39 0.15
CA THR A 65 -4.64 1.39 -0.11
C THR A 65 -5.14 2.81 -0.36
N ILE A 66 -4.65 3.78 0.41
CA ILE A 66 -5.01 5.19 0.26
C ILE A 66 -4.50 5.71 -1.09
N TYR A 67 -3.27 5.38 -1.47
CA TYR A 67 -2.72 5.75 -2.79
C TYR A 67 -3.51 5.12 -3.95
N GLY A 68 -3.92 3.85 -3.82
CA GLY A 68 -4.78 3.17 -4.79
C GLY A 68 -6.14 3.86 -4.94
N MET A 69 -6.74 4.31 -3.82
CA MET A 69 -7.97 5.10 -3.84
C MET A 69 -7.79 6.46 -4.52
N LEU A 70 -6.65 7.14 -4.29
CA LEU A 70 -6.35 8.41 -4.96
C LEU A 70 -6.22 8.22 -6.48
N LEU A 71 -5.52 7.18 -6.93
CA LEU A 71 -5.40 6.86 -8.35
C LEU A 71 -6.75 6.45 -8.97
N MET A 72 -7.56 5.66 -8.25
CA MET A 72 -8.92 5.32 -8.64
C MET A 72 -9.76 6.58 -8.90
N ASN A 73 -9.78 7.51 -7.94
CA ASN A 73 -10.55 8.75 -8.07
C ASN A 73 -10.07 9.62 -9.23
N PHE A 74 -8.76 9.66 -9.46
CA PHE A 74 -8.19 10.38 -10.60
C PHE A 74 -8.62 9.75 -11.94
N ILE A 75 -8.56 8.42 -12.07
CA ILE A 75 -9.03 7.70 -13.26
C ILE A 75 -10.52 7.95 -13.51
N LEU A 76 -11.34 7.91 -12.46
CA LEU A 76 -12.79 8.17 -12.59
C LEU A 76 -13.07 9.61 -13.05
N SER A 77 -12.30 10.57 -12.58
CA SER A 77 -12.36 11.97 -13.04
C SER A 77 -12.06 12.07 -14.54
N LYS A 78 -10.97 11.43 -15.00
CA LYS A 78 -10.59 11.38 -16.43
C LYS A 78 -11.64 10.72 -17.31
N ALA A 79 -12.23 9.62 -16.85
CA ALA A 79 -13.28 8.91 -17.58
C ALA A 79 -14.59 9.69 -17.72
N ALA A 80 -14.80 10.73 -16.92
CA ALA A 80 -15.98 11.60 -16.97
C ALA A 80 -15.81 12.80 -17.92
N GLU A 81 -14.61 13.03 -18.46
CA GLU A 81 -14.35 14.16 -19.37
C GLU A 81 -15.08 13.98 -20.71
N SER A 82 -15.62 15.08 -21.24
CA SER A 82 -16.25 15.11 -22.57
C SER A 82 -15.23 14.76 -23.66
N GLY A 83 -15.55 13.79 -24.51
CA GLY A 83 -14.63 13.34 -25.56
C GLY A 83 -13.53 12.39 -25.07
N PHE A 84 -13.73 11.73 -23.93
CA PHE A 84 -12.81 10.74 -23.39
C PHE A 84 -12.44 9.65 -24.41
N THR A 85 -11.13 9.50 -24.66
CA THR A 85 -10.55 8.48 -25.54
C THR A 85 -9.42 7.70 -24.90
N ASN A 86 -8.82 8.20 -23.81
CA ASN A 86 -7.66 7.60 -23.14
C ASN A 86 -8.03 6.43 -22.19
N TRP A 87 -8.87 5.51 -22.65
CA TRP A 87 -9.28 4.34 -21.85
C TRP A 87 -8.12 3.36 -21.61
N GLY A 88 -7.22 3.22 -22.59
CA GLY A 88 -6.06 2.33 -22.49
C GLY A 88 -5.06 2.79 -21.43
N GLY A 89 -4.81 4.09 -21.36
CA GLY A 89 -4.01 4.70 -20.29
C GLY A 89 -4.64 4.43 -18.93
N CYS A 90 -5.94 4.72 -18.78
CA CYS A 90 -6.67 4.51 -17.51
C CYS A 90 -6.60 3.07 -17.01
N LEU A 91 -6.81 2.10 -17.91
CA LEU A 91 -6.72 0.68 -17.57
C LEU A 91 -5.29 0.27 -17.20
N GLY A 92 -4.30 0.69 -17.99
CA GLY A 92 -2.89 0.41 -17.74
C GLY A 92 -2.39 1.01 -16.43
N ALA A 93 -2.66 2.29 -16.19
CA ALA A 93 -2.33 2.96 -14.94
C ALA A 93 -2.99 2.27 -13.74
N GLY A 94 -4.22 1.81 -13.88
CA GLY A 94 -4.90 1.03 -12.84
C GLY A 94 -4.18 -0.28 -12.48
N ILE A 95 -3.86 -1.10 -13.49
CA ILE A 95 -3.24 -2.41 -13.29
C ILE A 95 -1.78 -2.26 -12.84
N PHE A 96 -0.96 -1.55 -13.61
CA PHE A 96 0.48 -1.43 -13.33
C PHE A 96 0.74 -0.53 -12.12
N GLY A 97 -0.05 0.53 -11.95
CA GLY A 97 -0.01 1.37 -10.77
C GLY A 97 -0.39 0.60 -9.51
N GLY A 98 -1.48 -0.15 -9.56
CA GLY A 98 -1.90 -1.04 -8.47
C GLY A 98 -0.84 -2.10 -8.12
N LEU A 99 -0.22 -2.74 -9.13
CA LEU A 99 0.83 -3.76 -8.92
C LEU A 99 2.09 -3.17 -8.28
N GLY A 100 2.51 -1.98 -8.71
CA GLY A 100 3.64 -1.28 -8.10
C GLY A 100 3.39 -0.94 -6.63
N MET A 101 2.19 -0.44 -6.31
CA MET A 101 1.77 -0.18 -4.93
C MET A 101 1.69 -1.48 -4.11
N MET A 102 1.19 -2.56 -4.71
CA MET A 102 1.12 -3.86 -4.04
C MET A 102 2.50 -4.36 -3.61
N ALA A 103 3.46 -4.34 -4.53
CA ALA A 103 4.82 -4.80 -4.25
C ALA A 103 5.46 -3.96 -3.13
N SER A 104 5.30 -2.64 -3.19
CA SER A 104 5.75 -1.72 -2.14
C SER A 104 5.15 -2.09 -0.78
N ALA A 105 3.83 -2.23 -0.68
CA ALA A 105 3.14 -2.52 0.58
C ALA A 105 3.56 -3.88 1.17
N TRP A 106 3.69 -4.91 0.33
CA TRP A 106 4.09 -6.23 0.78
C TRP A 106 5.52 -6.21 1.36
N TYR A 107 6.47 -5.60 0.66
CA TYR A 107 7.85 -5.50 1.17
C TYR A 107 7.96 -4.54 2.35
N GLN A 108 7.13 -3.50 2.43
CA GLN A 108 7.04 -2.63 3.61
C GLN A 108 6.58 -3.43 4.83
N GLY A 109 5.60 -4.32 4.67
CA GLY A 109 5.15 -5.24 5.71
C GLY A 109 6.19 -6.29 6.14
N LYS A 110 7.00 -6.80 5.20
CA LYS A 110 8.13 -7.69 5.54
C LYS A 110 9.19 -6.96 6.36
N SER A 111 9.57 -5.75 5.96
CA SER A 111 10.50 -4.91 6.72
C SER A 111 9.92 -4.55 8.09
N ALA A 112 8.63 -4.22 8.15
CA ALA A 112 7.88 -3.95 9.38
C ALA A 112 7.85 -5.15 10.33
N ALA A 113 7.75 -6.38 9.81
CA ALA A 113 7.80 -7.58 10.64
C ALA A 113 9.15 -7.74 11.35
N VAL A 114 10.26 -7.47 10.65
CA VAL A 114 11.61 -7.49 11.25
C VAL A 114 11.77 -6.32 12.23
N ALA A 115 11.20 -5.16 11.93
CA ALA A 115 11.18 -4.02 12.86
C ALA A 115 10.39 -4.34 14.15
N CYS A 116 9.27 -5.05 14.05
CA CYS A 116 8.50 -5.51 15.21
C CYS A 116 9.34 -6.40 16.12
N ASP A 117 10.03 -7.38 15.53
CA ASP A 117 10.91 -8.30 16.25
C ASP A 117 12.05 -7.54 16.93
N ALA A 118 12.81 -6.76 16.16
CA ALA A 118 13.95 -5.99 16.67
C ALA A 118 13.55 -5.00 17.77
N LEU A 119 12.46 -4.25 17.60
CA LEU A 119 11.98 -3.32 18.63
C LEU A 119 11.43 -4.06 19.86
N GLY A 120 10.72 -5.17 19.66
CA GLY A 120 10.18 -5.97 20.76
C GLY A 120 11.28 -6.63 21.61
N GLU A 121 12.43 -6.99 21.02
CA GLU A 121 13.55 -7.58 21.75
C GLU A 121 14.45 -6.54 22.40
N THR A 122 14.74 -5.46 21.69
CA THR A 122 15.78 -4.50 22.11
C THR A 122 15.21 -3.24 22.76
N GLY A 123 13.95 -2.89 22.48
CA GLY A 123 13.33 -1.63 22.87
C GLY A 123 13.97 -0.40 22.21
N LYS A 124 14.82 -0.58 21.19
CA LYS A 124 15.62 0.50 20.56
C LYS A 124 15.42 0.53 19.05
N GLY A 125 15.88 1.60 18.41
CA GLY A 125 16.00 1.67 16.94
C GLY A 125 14.73 2.06 16.17
N MET A 126 13.63 2.42 16.85
CA MET A 126 12.35 2.81 16.24
C MET A 126 12.49 3.72 15.02
N VAL A 127 13.23 4.83 15.16
CA VAL A 127 13.41 5.83 14.09
C VAL A 127 14.12 5.22 12.88
N ASN A 128 15.15 4.41 13.10
CA ASN A 128 15.89 3.76 12.03
C ASN A 128 14.99 2.79 11.25
N TYR A 129 14.13 2.07 11.95
CA TYR A 129 13.19 1.14 11.34
C TYR A 129 12.14 1.89 10.51
N LEU A 130 11.59 2.99 11.02
CA LEU A 130 10.68 3.85 10.27
C LEU A 130 11.31 4.45 9.02
N MET A 131 12.60 4.84 9.06
CA MET A 131 13.30 5.34 7.88
C MET A 131 13.36 4.27 6.77
N VAL A 132 13.62 3.01 7.11
CA VAL A 132 13.59 1.91 6.14
C VAL A 132 12.19 1.73 5.54
N LEU A 133 11.15 1.74 6.37
CA LEU A 133 9.76 1.64 5.91
C LEU A 133 9.38 2.81 5.00
N GLY A 134 9.85 4.03 5.31
CA GLY A 134 9.63 5.23 4.50
C GLY A 134 10.32 5.16 3.13
N ILE A 135 11.54 4.60 3.07
CA ILE A 135 12.22 4.37 1.79
C ILE A 135 11.41 3.40 0.91
N VAL A 136 10.90 2.29 1.47
CA VAL A 136 10.06 1.37 0.72
C VAL A 136 8.78 2.05 0.24
N GLU A 137 8.16 2.88 1.08
CA GLU A 137 6.97 3.66 0.73
C GLU A 137 7.16 4.58 -0.48
N THR A 138 8.34 5.19 -0.63
CA THR A 138 8.60 6.12 -1.74
C THR A 138 8.38 5.49 -3.13
N VAL A 139 8.55 4.17 -3.25
CA VAL A 139 8.24 3.44 -4.48
C VAL A 139 6.76 3.57 -4.83
N ALA A 140 5.85 3.38 -3.86
CA ALA A 140 4.42 3.55 -4.08
C ALA A 140 4.04 5.00 -4.43
N LEU A 141 4.69 5.99 -3.80
CA LEU A 141 4.47 7.40 -4.11
C LEU A 141 4.90 7.75 -5.54
N PHE A 142 6.06 7.25 -5.98
CA PHE A 142 6.48 7.44 -7.37
C PHE A 142 5.53 6.78 -8.36
N VAL A 143 5.11 5.54 -8.08
CA VAL A 143 4.12 4.85 -8.91
C VAL A 143 2.81 5.61 -8.98
N LEU A 144 2.31 6.14 -7.86
CA LEU A 144 1.11 6.98 -7.81
C LEU A 144 1.24 8.21 -8.72
N VAL A 145 2.27 9.03 -8.46
CA VAL A 145 2.45 10.32 -9.13
C VAL A 145 2.68 10.14 -10.62
N PHE A 146 3.57 9.21 -11.01
CA PHE A 146 3.85 8.98 -12.43
C PHE A 146 2.68 8.32 -13.16
N SER A 147 1.88 7.47 -12.49
CA SER A 147 0.64 6.96 -13.08
C SER A 147 -0.36 8.08 -13.36
N MET A 148 -0.51 9.04 -12.44
CA MET A 148 -1.39 10.19 -12.64
C MET A 148 -0.90 11.13 -13.74
N MET A 149 0.42 11.33 -13.87
CA MET A 149 1.00 12.21 -14.89
C MET A 149 0.78 11.71 -16.33
N VAL A 150 0.56 10.40 -16.52
CA VAL A 150 0.37 9.78 -17.85
C VAL A 150 -1.11 9.76 -18.28
N LEU A 151 -2.04 10.14 -17.40
CA LEU A 151 -3.50 10.09 -17.61
C LEU A 151 -4.11 11.46 -17.93
#